data_AF-A0A7L5ASP7-F1
#
_entry.id   AF-A0A7L5ASP7-F1
#
_cell.length_a   1.000
_cell.length_b   1.000
_cell.length_c   1.000
_cell.angle_alpha   90.00
_cell.angle_beta   90.00
_cell.angle_gamma   90.00
#
_symmetry.space_group_name_H-M   'P 1'
#
loop_
_entity.id
_entity.type
_entity.pdbx_description
1 polymer ?
#
loop_
_entity_poly.entity_id
_entity_poly.type
_entity_poly.pdbx_seq_one_letter_code
_entity_poly.pdbx_strand_id
1 'polypeptide(L)' 'MSTQITVRLPDDVVAFLNDAVSAGEETSRAALVTKALQREIRRWAALRDAELLRGKGAADDLDELVAWTASNTEFGD' A
#
# COMPACT_ATOMS: atom_id res chain seq x y z
N MET A 1 -7.17 -20.28 9.17
CA MET A 1 -7.08 -21.28 8.09
C MET A 1 -6.02 -20.80 7.11
N SER A 2 -5.07 -21.66 6.73
CA SER A 2 -4.08 -21.36 5.69
C SER A 2 -4.16 -22.41 4.59
N THR A 3 -3.82 -22.02 3.37
CA THR A 3 -3.75 -22.92 2.21
C THR A 3 -2.30 -23.00 1.75
N GLN A 4 -1.81 -24.20 1.50
CA GLN A 4 -0.46 -24.41 0.99
C GLN A 4 -0.48 -24.49 -0.53
N ILE A 5 0.48 -23.81 -1.17
CA ILE A 5 0.69 -23.82 -2.61
C ILE A 5 2.16 -24.15 -2.91
N THR A 6 2.41 -24.71 -4.10
CA THR A 6 3.78 -24.86 -4.61
C THR A 6 4.03 -23.78 -5.64
N VAL A 7 5.13 -23.04 -5.48
CA VAL A 7 5.50 -21.92 -6.36
C VAL A 7 6.95 -22.11 -6.78
N ARG A 8 7.25 -21.86 -8.06
CA ARG A 8 8.63 -21.82 -8.55
C ARG A 8 9.14 -20.39 -8.41
N LEU A 9 10.24 -20.23 -7.69
CA LEU A 9 10.92 -18.96 -7.50
C LEU A 9 12.35 -19.06 -8.05
N PRO A 10 12.94 -17.94 -8.50
CA PRO A 10 14.37 -17.86 -8.80
C PRO A 10 15.24 -18.28 -7.60
N ASP A 11 16.38 -18.90 -7.88
CA ASP A 11 17.25 -19.48 -6.85
C ASP A 11 17.79 -18.41 -5.88
N ASP A 12 18.09 -17.21 -6.38
CA ASP A 12 18.54 -16.05 -5.59
C ASP A 12 17.46 -15.58 -4.60
N VAL A 13 16.20 -15.58 -5.01
CA VAL A 13 15.07 -15.25 -4.13
C VAL A 13 14.92 -16.31 -3.04
N VAL A 14 15.07 -17.59 -3.38
CA VAL A 14 15.02 -18.68 -2.40
C VAL A 14 16.19 -18.59 -1.42
N ALA A 15 17.40 -18.26 -1.89
CA ALA A 15 18.57 -18.04 -1.05
C ALA A 15 18.32 -16.92 -0.04
N PHE A 16 17.80 -15.78 -0.49
CA PHE A 16 17.42 -14.67 0.41
C PHE A 16 16.40 -15.10 1.48
N LEU A 17 15.36 -15.85 1.10
CA LEU A 17 14.38 -16.37 2.06
C LEU A 17 15.01 -17.31 3.09
N ASN A 18 15.98 -18.13 2.67
CA ASN A 18 16.69 -19.03 3.56
C ASN A 18 17.54 -18.24 4.55
N ASP A 19 18.35 -17.31 4.05
CA ASP A 19 19.29 -16.54 4.85
C ASP A 19 18.57 -15.71 5.92
N ALA A 20 17.47 -15.05 5.56
CA ALA A 20 16.66 -14.27 6.52
C ALA A 20 16.09 -15.13 7.66
N VAL A 21 15.65 -16.36 7.35
CA VAL A 21 15.14 -17.29 8.38
C VAL A 21 16.28 -17.86 9.21
N SER A 22 17.41 -18.23 8.58
CA SER A 22 18.60 -18.73 9.26
C SER A 22 19.24 -17.69 10.18
N ALA A 23 19.18 -16.40 9.81
CA ALA A 23 19.60 -15.28 10.63
C ALA A 23 18.60 -14.94 11.76
N GLY A 24 17.41 -15.57 11.78
CA GLY A 24 16.36 -15.32 12.77
C GLY A 24 15.62 -14.01 12.58
N GLU A 25 15.74 -13.35 11.42
CA GLU A 25 15.04 -12.09 11.12
C GLU A 25 13.53 -12.30 10.95
N GLU A 26 13.12 -13.50 10.53
CA GLU A 26 11.72 -13.91 10.42
C GLU A 26 11.53 -15.34 10.91
N THR A 27 10.32 -15.63 11.41
CA THR A 27 10.01 -16.93 12.04
C THR A 27 9.89 -18.08 11.05
N SER A 28 9.65 -17.79 9.77
CA SER A 28 9.58 -18.78 8.70
C SER A 28 9.61 -18.13 7.31
N ARG A 29 9.91 -18.92 6.27
CA ARG A 29 9.81 -18.48 4.87
C ARG A 29 8.39 -18.00 4.54
N ALA A 30 7.38 -18.71 5.04
CA ALA A 30 5.98 -18.36 4.84
C ALA A 30 5.63 -17.02 5.48
N ALA A 31 6.15 -16.71 6.67
CA ALA A 31 5.95 -15.42 7.33
C ALA A 31 6.54 -14.27 6.49
N LEU A 32 7.78 -14.43 6.03
CA LEU A 32 8.44 -13.45 5.17
C LEU A 32 7.71 -13.24 3.84
N VAL A 33 7.33 -14.32 3.15
CA VAL A 33 6.53 -14.26 1.92
C VAL A 33 5.18 -13.58 2.16
N THR A 34 4.49 -13.92 3.25
CA THR A 34 3.20 -13.32 3.61
C THR A 34 3.34 -11.82 3.83
N LYS A 35 4.34 -11.38 4.59
CA LYS A 35 4.62 -9.97 4.85
C LYS A 35 4.94 -9.21 3.55
N ALA A 36 5.73 -9.81 2.67
CA ALA A 36 6.04 -9.24 1.35
C ALA A 36 4.79 -9.10 0.47
N LEU A 37 3.96 -10.15 0.39
CA LEU A 37 2.72 -10.14 -0.38
C LEU A 37 1.70 -9.15 0.17
N GLN A 38 1.56 -9.03 1.50
CA GLN A 38 0.67 -8.03 2.11
C GLN A 38 1.07 -6.60 1.74
N ARG A 39 2.37 -6.32 1.66
CA ARG A 39 2.86 -5.02 1.20
C ARG A 39 2.45 -4.76 -0.25
N GLU A 40 2.56 -5.75 -1.12
CA GLU A 40 2.18 -5.61 -2.54
C GLU A 40 0.65 -5.47 -2.72
N ILE A 41 -0.15 -6.22 -1.96
CA ILE A 41 -1.61 -6.10 -1.96
C ILE A 41 -2.04 -4.67 -1.58
N ARG A 42 -1.44 -4.11 -0.53
CA ARG A 42 -1.70 -2.71 -0.13
C ARG A 42 -1.31 -1.72 -1.22
N ARG A 43 -0.19 -1.95 -1.90
CA ARG A 43 0.25 -1.12 -3.02
C ARG A 43 -0.77 -1.15 -4.16
N TRP A 44 -1.26 -2.33 -4.56
CA TRP A 44 -2.26 -2.45 -5.63
C TRP A 44 -3.58 -1.81 -5.27
N ALA A 45 -4.04 -1.95 -4.03
CA ALA A 45 -5.24 -1.28 -3.54
C ALA A 45 -5.10 0.24 -3.67
N ALA A 46 -4.02 0.82 -3.16
CA ALA A 46 -3.78 2.26 -3.25
C ALA A 46 -3.68 2.77 -4.71
N LEU A 47 -3.04 2.00 -5.59
CA LEU A 47 -2.96 2.34 -7.02
C LEU A 47 -4.35 2.30 -7.69
N ARG A 48 -5.16 1.31 -7.33
CA ARG A 48 -6.52 1.18 -7.85
C ARG A 48 -7.40 2.33 -7.38
N ASP A 49 -7.26 2.72 -6.12
CA ASP A 49 -8.00 3.84 -5.55
C ASP A 49 -7.59 5.17 -6.20
N ALA A 50 -6.28 5.40 -6.37
CA ALA A 50 -5.77 6.59 -7.07
C ALA A 50 -6.29 6.67 -8.51
N GLU A 51 -6.39 5.54 -9.21
CA GLU A 51 -6.97 5.50 -10.57
C GLU A 51 -8.46 5.84 -10.57
N LEU A 52 -9.21 5.31 -9.60
CA LEU A 52 -10.63 5.65 -9.45
C LEU A 52 -10.82 7.15 -9.18
N LEU A 53 -10.01 7.72 -8.29
CA LEU A 53 -10.06 9.14 -7.95
C LEU A 53 -9.66 10.03 -9.13
N ARG A 54 -8.63 9.65 -9.90
CA ARG A 54 -8.27 10.34 -11.16
C ARG A 54 -9.43 10.39 -12.15
N GLY A 55 -10.14 9.27 -12.31
CA GLY A 55 -11.29 9.20 -13.22
C GLY A 55 -12.51 10.03 -12.76
N LYS A 56 -12.67 10.25 -11.46
CA LYS A 56 -13.75 11.10 -10.91
C LYS A 56 -13.42 12.59 -10.94
N GLY A 57 -12.15 12.95 -11.00
CA GLY A 57 -11.70 14.34 -10.82
C GLY A 57 -11.83 14.81 -9.37
N ALA A 58 -11.27 15.99 -9.06
CA ALA A 58 -11.68 16.70 -7.85
C ALA A 58 -13.13 17.12 -8.08
N ALA A 59 -14.05 16.63 -7.25
CA ALA A 59 -15.43 17.11 -7.32
C ALA A 59 -15.43 18.63 -7.16
N ASP A 60 -16.39 19.31 -7.78
CA ASP A 60 -16.64 20.75 -7.63
C ASP A 60 -17.19 21.09 -6.23
N ASP A 61 -16.97 20.21 -5.24
CA ASP A 61 -17.54 20.26 -3.90
C ASP A 61 -16.74 21.16 -2.94
N LEU A 62 -15.64 21.72 -3.42
CA LEU A 62 -14.81 22.63 -2.65
C LEU A 62 -15.24 24.09 -2.78
N ASP A 63 -16.17 24.43 -3.67
CA ASP A 63 -16.63 25.81 -3.87
C ASP A 63 -17.29 26.39 -2.62
N GLU A 64 -18.13 25.61 -1.94
CA GLU A 64 -18.77 26.03 -0.69
C GLU A 64 -17.73 26.18 0.45
N LEU A 65 -16.72 25.31 0.47
CA LEU A 65 -15.62 25.40 1.44
C LEU A 65 -14.76 26.64 1.17
N VAL A 66 -14.42 26.91 -0.08
CA VAL A 66 -13.68 28.11 -0.51
C VAL A 66 -14.45 29.37 -0.15
N ALA A 67 -15.76 29.39 -0.40
CA ALA A 67 -16.63 30.51 -0.05
C ALA A 67 -16.66 30.76 1.47
N TRP A 68 -16.79 29.71 2.27
CA TRP A 68 -16.76 29.82 3.73
C TRP A 68 -15.40 30.26 4.26
N THR A 69 -14.29 29.73 3.72
CA THR A 69 -12.94 30.12 4.15
C THR A 69 -12.64 31.56 3.78
N ALA A 70 -13.06 32.03 2.60
CA ALA A 70 -12.93 33.41 2.18
C ALA A 70 -13.74 34.38 3.06
N SER A 71 -14.92 33.97 3.53
CA SER A 71 -15.75 34.80 4.42
C SER A 71 -15.27 34.84 5.87
N ASN A 72 -14.51 33.82 6.31
CA ASN A 72 -14.13 33.66 7.72
C ASN A 72 -12.63 33.79 7.99
N THR A 73 -11.81 34.07 6.99
CA THR A 73 -10.38 34.36 7.18
C THR A 73 -10.17 35.87 7.21
N GLU A 74 -9.75 36.41 8.37
CA GLU A 74 -9.15 37.74 8.42
C GLU A 74 -7.74 37.64 7.84
N PHE A 75 -7.57 38.07 6.59
CA PHE A 75 -6.24 38.33 6.06
C PHE A 75 -5.71 39.58 6.77
N GLY A 76 -4.84 39.39 7.76
CA GLY A 76 -4.07 40.49 8.35
C GLY A 76 -3.20 41.14 7.28
N ASP A 77 -3.24 42.48 7.23
CA ASP A 77 -2.45 43.35 6.34
C ASP A 77 -0.94 43.22 6.58
#